data_AF-A0A973KNR2-F1
#
_entry.id   AF-A0A973KNR2-F1
#
_cell.length_a   1.000
_cell.length_b   1.000
_cell.length_c   1.000
_cell.angle_alpha   90.00
_cell.angle_beta   90.00
_cell.angle_gamma   90.00
#
_symmetry.space_group_name_H-M   'P 1'
#
loop_
_entity.id
_entity.type
_entity.pdbx_description
1 polymer ?
#
loop_
_entity_poly.entity_id
_entity_poly.type
_entity_poly.pdbx_seq_one_letter_code
_entity_poly.pdbx_strand_id
1 'polypeptide(L)'
;MRHRSIATAVRCAMVAALVTTPALLSTSTAGAAEQGATGTSLAGAAPRADFDKDGHPDVVVSAPAATVGGKTRAGYVAVVYGSATGADTTHRQIISRATAGVPGDPADGAWFGYRTVARDLDGDGYTDLAVQSSGDSPVTVLWGSAGGLTGGTALPDATSTDDGILAGGDFNGDGHADLVAEGTGEGELRVLYGPFTRQGAAATANTLNTGRTFGPTEMVAGDINGDGSDDLVTTHAFEEMSEPSLYWKGGASGLGSAPTRTDHAASGTIGDVDKDGYADLIIRTVPGNVVENLPYDHGTIKVLYGSASGPGATRTKVIDQNTAGVPGVNEDGDQFGYSLSAGDVNGDGYADIAVGIPYEDL
;
A
#
# COMPACT_ATOMS: atom_id res chain seq x y z
N MET A 1 -60.85 51.86 -14.07
CA MET A 1 -61.48 52.53 -12.90
C MET A 1 -60.92 51.85 -11.65
N ARG A 2 -60.16 52.57 -10.81
CA ARG A 2 -60.46 52.87 -9.38
C ARG A 2 -60.49 51.62 -8.48
N HIS A 3 -59.81 51.45 -7.35
CA HIS A 3 -58.97 52.25 -6.42
C HIS A 3 -58.21 51.24 -5.49
N ARG A 4 -56.91 51.43 -5.14
CA ARG A 4 -56.32 51.86 -3.83
C ARG A 4 -56.74 51.03 -2.58
N SER A 5 -55.93 50.75 -1.55
CA SER A 5 -54.76 51.41 -0.90
C SER A 5 -54.17 50.48 0.19
N ILE A 6 -52.84 50.35 0.37
CA ILE A 6 -51.90 51.09 1.26
C ILE A 6 -52.09 50.88 2.77
N ALA A 7 -51.05 50.36 3.44
CA ALA A 7 -50.57 50.91 4.71
C ALA A 7 -49.06 50.65 4.89
N THR A 8 -48.33 51.75 4.94
CA THR A 8 -46.91 51.94 5.22
C THR A 8 -46.75 52.32 6.70
N ALA A 9 -45.62 51.98 7.34
CA ALA A 9 -45.09 52.78 8.45
C ALA A 9 -43.57 52.91 8.34
N VAL A 10 -43.12 54.17 8.41
CA VAL A 10 -41.76 54.70 8.28
C VAL A 10 -41.34 55.30 9.61
N ARG A 11 -40.05 55.21 9.98
CA ARG A 11 -39.22 56.24 10.68
C ARG A 11 -37.76 56.04 10.19
N CYS A 12 -37.12 56.95 9.44
CA CYS A 12 -36.43 58.22 9.81
C CYS A 12 -35.35 58.02 10.91
N ALA A 13 -34.07 58.46 10.81
CA ALA A 13 -33.50 59.63 10.13
C ALA A 13 -31.94 59.62 9.95
N MET A 14 -31.47 60.32 8.91
CA MET A 14 -30.29 61.24 8.74
C MET A 14 -28.85 60.78 9.10
N VAL A 15 -27.88 60.67 8.17
CA VAL A 15 -27.03 61.66 7.42
C VAL A 15 -25.80 62.18 8.18
N ALA A 16 -24.59 61.87 7.69
CA ALA A 16 -23.47 62.80 7.48
C ALA A 16 -22.29 62.14 6.72
N ALA A 17 -21.71 62.85 5.76
CA ALA A 17 -20.49 62.51 5.03
C ALA A 17 -19.55 63.72 5.06
N LEU A 18 -18.23 63.53 5.29
CA LEU A 18 -17.11 64.27 4.64
C LEU A 18 -15.69 63.90 5.17
N VAL A 19 -14.83 63.45 4.25
CA VAL A 19 -13.48 63.99 3.86
C VAL A 19 -12.18 63.75 4.68
N THR A 20 -11.30 62.94 4.04
CA THR A 20 -9.84 63.03 3.73
C THR A 20 -8.73 63.16 4.78
N THR A 21 -7.78 62.20 4.75
CA THR A 21 -6.33 62.27 4.34
C THR A 21 -5.41 61.37 5.20
N PRO A 22 -4.27 60.89 4.65
CA PRO A 22 -3.53 59.73 5.15
C PRO A 22 -2.42 60.11 6.14
N ALA A 23 -2.08 59.19 7.04
CA ALA A 23 -0.85 59.27 7.82
C ALA A 23 -0.07 57.95 7.68
N LEU A 24 1.04 58.04 6.95
CA LEU A 24 2.14 57.09 6.96
C LEU A 24 2.79 57.10 8.35
N LEU A 25 3.00 55.91 8.91
CA LEU A 25 4.08 55.63 9.84
C LEU A 25 4.68 54.28 9.45
N SER A 26 5.87 54.34 8.88
CA SER A 26 6.74 53.23 8.54
C SER A 26 7.54 52.77 9.76
N THR A 27 7.55 51.47 10.04
CA THR A 27 8.71 50.75 10.59
C THR A 27 8.75 49.33 10.02
N SER A 28 9.97 48.82 9.88
CA SER A 28 10.45 47.90 8.85
C SER A 28 10.53 46.43 9.26
N THR A 29 10.28 45.56 8.27
CA THR A 29 10.96 44.28 7.92
C THR A 29 11.32 43.26 9.01
N ALA A 30 10.64 42.11 8.97
CA ALA A 30 11.30 40.80 8.78
C ALA A 30 10.24 39.81 8.27
N GLY A 31 10.56 39.08 7.19
CA GLY A 31 9.66 38.14 6.55
C GLY A 31 9.34 36.92 7.41
N ALA A 32 8.13 36.41 7.25
CA ALA A 32 7.79 35.04 7.57
C ALA A 32 7.18 34.45 6.29
N ALA A 33 7.92 33.51 5.72
CA ALA A 33 7.55 32.74 4.55
C ALA A 33 6.28 31.93 4.78
N GLU A 34 5.65 31.56 3.67
CA GLU A 34 4.64 30.49 3.60
C GLU A 34 5.12 29.26 4.38
N GLN A 35 4.41 28.88 5.44
CA GLN A 35 4.35 27.51 5.91
C GLN A 35 3.13 26.89 5.21
N GLY A 36 3.22 25.82 4.42
CA GLY A 36 4.13 24.69 4.54
C GLY A 36 3.30 23.50 5.04
N ALA A 37 2.95 22.61 4.10
CA ALA A 37 2.48 21.23 4.27
C ALA A 37 1.62 20.92 5.53
N THR A 38 0.31 20.82 5.34
CA THR A 38 -0.50 19.93 6.18
C THR A 38 -0.15 18.49 5.78
N GLY A 39 0.74 17.86 6.53
CA GLY A 39 0.94 16.42 6.49
C GLY A 39 -0.37 15.74 6.90
N THR A 40 -1.12 15.26 5.92
CA THR A 40 -2.10 14.21 6.13
C THR A 40 -1.31 12.92 6.32
N SER A 41 -1.39 12.32 7.50
CA SER A 41 -0.86 10.97 7.72
C SER A 41 -1.42 10.04 6.66
N LEU A 42 -0.55 9.36 5.93
CA LEU A 42 -0.88 8.30 4.97
C LEU A 42 -1.23 6.99 5.71
N ALA A 43 -1.96 7.07 6.83
CA ALA A 43 -2.38 5.90 7.56
C ALA A 43 -3.46 5.16 6.75
N GLY A 44 -3.12 3.98 6.21
CA GLY A 44 -4.09 2.97 5.77
C GLY A 44 -4.52 2.93 4.30
N ALA A 45 -3.99 3.79 3.41
CA ALA A 45 -4.22 3.66 1.97
C ALA A 45 -2.88 3.45 1.24
N ALA A 46 -2.76 2.40 0.43
CA ALA A 46 -1.64 2.30 -0.50
C ALA A 46 -1.62 3.58 -1.35
N PRO A 47 -0.54 4.39 -1.35
CA PRO A 47 -0.43 5.56 -2.20
C PRO A 47 -0.77 5.16 -3.63
N ARG A 48 -1.71 5.91 -4.22
CA ARG A 48 -1.94 5.85 -5.66
C ARG A 48 -0.60 6.21 -6.30
N ALA A 49 0.03 5.23 -6.93
CA ALA A 49 1.33 5.44 -7.54
C ALA A 49 1.23 6.57 -8.56
N ASP A 50 2.11 7.54 -8.45
CA ASP A 50 2.24 8.69 -9.34
C ASP A 50 3.74 8.98 -9.41
N PHE A 51 4.40 8.30 -10.35
CA PHE A 51 5.86 8.28 -10.49
C PHE A 51 6.38 9.55 -11.15
N ASP A 52 5.53 10.26 -11.91
CA ASP A 52 5.86 11.52 -12.58
C ASP A 52 5.24 12.78 -11.97
N LYS A 53 4.38 12.60 -10.96
CA LYS A 53 3.74 13.65 -10.17
C LYS A 53 2.85 14.55 -11.01
N ASP A 54 2.20 13.99 -12.02
CA ASP A 54 1.27 14.72 -12.87
C ASP A 54 -0.15 14.82 -12.25
N GLY A 55 -0.39 14.14 -11.13
CA GLY A 55 -1.66 14.09 -10.42
C GLY A 55 -2.62 13.01 -10.92
N HIS A 56 -2.18 12.15 -11.83
CA HIS A 56 -2.93 11.01 -12.33
C HIS A 56 -2.27 9.69 -11.88
N PRO A 57 -3.04 8.73 -11.34
CA PRO A 57 -2.48 7.46 -10.93
C PRO A 57 -1.89 6.66 -12.10
N ASP A 58 -0.68 6.17 -11.90
CA ASP A 58 0.07 5.28 -12.78
C ASP A 58 -0.19 3.81 -12.45
N VAL A 59 0.06 2.94 -13.42
CA VAL A 59 -0.10 1.50 -13.28
C VAL A 59 1.22 0.78 -13.58
N VAL A 60 1.64 -0.09 -12.66
CA VAL A 60 2.74 -1.04 -12.89
C VAL A 60 2.15 -2.42 -13.15
N VAL A 61 2.62 -3.06 -14.23
CA VAL A 61 2.29 -4.43 -14.58
C VAL A 61 3.57 -5.25 -14.60
N SER A 62 3.65 -6.25 -13.74
CA SER A 62 4.80 -7.14 -13.66
C SER A 62 4.72 -8.29 -14.65
N ALA A 63 5.83 -8.60 -15.31
CA ALA A 63 5.99 -9.76 -16.17
C ALA A 63 7.26 -10.55 -15.79
N PRO A 64 7.34 -11.12 -14.57
CA PRO A 64 8.58 -11.69 -14.04
C PRO A 64 9.02 -12.95 -14.80
N ALA A 65 8.08 -13.67 -15.43
CA ALA A 65 8.39 -14.83 -16.27
C ALA A 65 8.90 -14.47 -17.69
N ALA A 66 8.95 -13.18 -18.05
CA ALA A 66 9.27 -12.78 -19.42
C ALA A 66 10.73 -13.03 -19.81
N THR A 67 10.95 -13.27 -21.11
CA THR A 67 12.29 -13.36 -21.70
C THR A 67 12.83 -11.98 -22.02
N VAL A 68 14.04 -11.66 -21.54
CA VAL A 68 14.74 -10.38 -21.80
C VAL A 68 16.16 -10.67 -22.26
N GLY A 69 16.61 -10.07 -23.37
CA GLY A 69 17.99 -10.28 -23.86
C GLY A 69 18.34 -11.74 -24.19
N GLY A 70 17.34 -12.56 -24.54
CA GLY A 70 17.51 -14.01 -24.76
C GLY A 70 17.56 -14.85 -23.48
N LYS A 71 17.36 -14.25 -22.30
CA LYS A 71 17.34 -14.91 -20.99
C LYS A 71 15.92 -15.20 -20.56
N THR A 72 15.61 -16.47 -20.34
CA THR A 72 14.27 -16.94 -19.98
C THR A 72 13.96 -16.56 -18.53
N ARG A 73 12.72 -16.13 -18.24
CA ARG A 73 12.31 -15.71 -16.87
C ARG A 73 13.26 -14.67 -16.27
N ALA A 74 13.80 -13.78 -17.10
CA ALA A 74 14.62 -12.67 -16.65
C ALA A 74 13.75 -11.57 -16.02
N GLY A 75 12.54 -11.38 -16.57
CA GLY A 75 11.53 -10.50 -16.01
C GLY A 75 11.67 -9.03 -16.41
N TYR A 76 10.52 -8.34 -16.47
CA TYR A 76 10.42 -6.89 -16.62
C TYR A 76 9.18 -6.36 -15.90
N VAL A 77 9.15 -5.06 -15.64
CA VAL A 77 7.94 -4.31 -15.27
C VAL A 77 7.56 -3.37 -16.41
N ALA A 78 6.26 -3.25 -16.68
CA ALA A 78 5.69 -2.28 -17.60
C ALA A 78 4.99 -1.18 -16.79
N VAL A 79 5.35 0.07 -17.02
CA VAL A 79 4.69 1.23 -16.42
C VAL A 79 3.81 1.87 -17.47
N VAL A 80 2.55 2.08 -17.16
CA VAL A 80 1.60 2.84 -17.98
C VAL A 80 1.21 4.07 -17.18
N TYR A 81 1.56 5.24 -17.71
CA TYR A 81 1.33 6.50 -17.02
C TYR A 81 -0.15 6.91 -17.05
N GLY A 82 -0.57 7.62 -16.02
CA GLY A 82 -1.92 8.14 -15.88
C GLY A 82 -2.23 9.28 -16.86
N SER A 83 -3.53 9.57 -16.99
CA SER A 83 -4.02 10.80 -17.62
C SER A 83 -5.42 11.12 -17.09
N ALA A 84 -5.93 12.29 -17.44
CA ALA A 84 -7.33 12.67 -17.14
C ALA A 84 -8.37 11.69 -17.73
N THR A 85 -8.00 10.85 -18.70
CA THR A 85 -8.88 9.83 -19.30
C THR A 85 -8.58 8.40 -18.83
N GLY A 86 -7.71 8.23 -17.84
CA GLY A 86 -7.21 6.94 -17.38
C GLY A 86 -5.84 6.61 -17.97
N ALA A 87 -5.49 5.32 -18.01
CA ALA A 87 -4.17 4.85 -18.44
C ALA A 87 -3.81 5.29 -19.87
N ASP A 88 -2.72 6.04 -20.03
CA ASP A 88 -2.17 6.45 -21.32
C ASP A 88 -1.22 5.39 -21.86
N THR A 89 -1.76 4.45 -22.64
CA THR A 89 -0.95 3.40 -23.27
C THR A 89 0.10 3.92 -24.27
N THR A 90 0.03 5.20 -24.69
CA THR A 90 1.04 5.83 -25.53
C THR A 90 2.23 6.36 -24.73
N HIS A 91 2.00 6.72 -23.46
CA HIS A 91 3.03 7.05 -22.48
C HIS A 91 3.29 5.84 -21.58
N ARG A 92 4.20 4.98 -22.01
CA ARG A 92 4.56 3.76 -21.27
C ARG A 92 6.06 3.50 -21.29
N GLN A 93 6.54 2.82 -20.27
CA GLN A 93 7.93 2.34 -20.16
C GLN A 93 7.94 0.83 -19.93
N ILE A 94 8.95 0.15 -20.49
CA ILE A 94 9.28 -1.24 -20.15
C ILE A 94 10.66 -1.21 -19.51
N ILE A 95 10.74 -1.65 -18.25
CA ILE A 95 11.96 -1.57 -17.45
C ILE A 95 12.36 -2.98 -17.03
N SER A 96 13.62 -3.32 -17.29
CA SER A 96 14.24 -4.59 -16.90
C SER A 96 15.70 -4.32 -16.52
N ARG A 97 16.42 -5.36 -16.11
CA ARG A 97 17.88 -5.28 -15.91
C ARG A 97 18.66 -5.03 -17.21
N ALA A 98 18.03 -5.09 -18.39
CA ALA A 98 18.64 -4.63 -19.64
C ALA A 98 18.54 -3.11 -19.86
N THR A 99 17.70 -2.43 -19.08
CA THR A 99 17.47 -0.98 -19.21
C THR A 99 18.69 -0.23 -18.68
N ALA A 100 19.21 0.73 -19.45
CA ALA A 100 20.37 1.51 -19.06
C ALA A 100 20.16 2.20 -17.70
N GLY A 101 21.12 2.05 -16.80
CA GLY A 101 21.05 2.60 -15.44
C GLY A 101 20.36 1.71 -14.41
N VAL A 102 19.76 0.58 -14.80
CA VAL A 102 19.26 -0.43 -13.87
C VAL A 102 20.41 -1.39 -13.50
N PRO A 103 20.64 -1.70 -12.20
CA PRO A 103 21.77 -2.53 -11.77
C PRO A 103 21.75 -4.00 -12.23
N GLY A 104 22.92 -4.45 -12.71
CA GLY A 104 23.20 -5.82 -13.16
C GLY A 104 22.55 -6.18 -14.49
N ASP A 105 22.82 -7.39 -14.96
CA ASP A 105 22.38 -7.85 -16.29
C ASP A 105 21.16 -8.79 -16.20
N PRO A 106 20.36 -8.93 -17.28
CA PRO A 106 19.39 -10.02 -17.39
C PRO A 106 20.05 -11.39 -17.20
N ALA A 107 19.45 -12.23 -16.39
CA ALA A 107 19.90 -13.60 -16.15
C ALA A 107 18.73 -14.58 -16.26
N ASP A 108 19.02 -15.84 -16.60
CA ASP A 108 18.02 -16.89 -16.65
C ASP A 108 17.46 -17.14 -15.24
N GLY A 109 16.13 -17.11 -15.11
CA GLY A 109 15.46 -17.31 -13.82
C GLY A 109 15.74 -16.22 -12.78
N ALA A 110 15.90 -14.96 -13.22
CA ALA A 110 16.08 -13.80 -12.33
C ALA A 110 14.77 -13.19 -11.83
N TRP A 111 13.65 -13.46 -12.51
CA TRP A 111 12.29 -13.06 -12.13
C TRP A 111 12.14 -11.58 -11.72
N PHE A 112 12.85 -10.66 -12.39
CA PHE A 112 12.75 -9.23 -12.09
C PHE A 112 11.30 -8.74 -12.22
N GLY A 113 10.76 -8.13 -11.16
CA GLY A 113 9.35 -7.75 -11.08
C GLY A 113 8.47 -8.75 -10.35
N TYR A 114 9.02 -9.76 -9.67
CA TYR A 114 8.22 -10.79 -8.99
C TYR A 114 7.30 -10.22 -7.89
N ARG A 115 7.81 -9.25 -7.14
CA ARG A 115 7.03 -8.33 -6.29
C ARG A 115 7.48 -6.91 -6.52
N THR A 116 6.58 -5.98 -6.28
CA THR A 116 6.85 -4.54 -6.39
C THR A 116 6.15 -3.79 -5.26
N VAL A 117 6.81 -2.75 -4.76
CA VAL A 117 6.24 -1.81 -3.79
C VAL A 117 6.43 -0.39 -4.31
N ALA A 118 5.33 0.36 -4.42
CA ALA A 118 5.35 1.75 -4.87
C ALA A 118 5.20 2.70 -3.67
N ARG A 119 6.21 3.52 -3.41
CA ARG A 119 6.30 4.47 -2.28
C ARG A 119 7.33 5.54 -2.60
N ASP A 120 7.21 6.72 -2.00
CA ASP A 120 8.28 7.73 -2.00
C ASP A 120 9.39 7.27 -1.02
N LEU A 121 10.39 6.56 -1.53
CA LEU A 121 11.39 5.88 -0.71
C LEU A 121 12.51 6.82 -0.29
N ASP A 122 12.85 7.83 -1.09
CA ASP A 122 13.88 8.80 -0.72
C ASP A 122 13.34 10.12 -0.14
N GLY A 123 12.02 10.30 -0.11
CA GLY A 123 11.35 11.47 0.45
C GLY A 123 11.41 12.70 -0.47
N ASP A 124 11.64 12.52 -1.77
CA ASP A 124 11.70 13.62 -2.74
C ASP A 124 10.31 14.07 -3.25
N GLY A 125 9.27 13.33 -2.86
CA GLY A 125 7.88 13.60 -3.19
C GLY A 125 7.44 13.04 -4.54
N TYR A 126 8.24 12.22 -5.22
CA TYR A 126 7.81 11.37 -6.34
C TYR A 126 7.62 9.95 -5.84
N THR A 127 6.67 9.21 -6.42
CA THR A 127 6.59 7.77 -6.12
C THR A 127 7.80 7.08 -6.73
N ASP A 128 8.45 6.18 -5.98
CA ASP A 128 9.46 5.25 -6.45
C ASP A 128 8.91 3.83 -6.54
N LEU A 129 9.63 2.93 -7.20
CA LEU A 129 9.26 1.52 -7.31
C LEU A 129 10.40 0.62 -6.79
N ALA A 130 10.21 0.00 -5.64
CA ALA A 130 11.03 -1.13 -5.22
C ALA A 130 10.61 -2.38 -6.00
N VAL A 131 11.58 -3.05 -6.61
CA VAL A 131 11.38 -4.21 -7.51
C VAL A 131 12.23 -5.36 -7.03
N GLN A 132 11.58 -6.47 -6.70
CA GLN A 132 12.25 -7.70 -6.29
C GLN A 132 12.69 -8.53 -7.51
N SER A 133 13.82 -9.20 -7.35
CA SER A 133 14.32 -10.26 -8.22
C SER A 133 14.47 -11.54 -7.38
N SER A 134 14.58 -12.70 -8.03
CA SER A 134 14.83 -13.97 -7.38
C SER A 134 16.33 -14.27 -7.19
N GLY A 135 16.59 -15.36 -6.47
CA GLY A 135 17.91 -15.67 -5.94
C GLY A 135 18.35 -14.60 -4.93
N ASP A 136 19.56 -14.71 -4.40
CA ASP A 136 20.14 -13.75 -3.43
C ASP A 136 20.39 -12.33 -4.03
N SER A 137 19.62 -11.94 -5.05
CA SER A 137 19.64 -10.61 -5.65
C SER A 137 19.01 -9.59 -4.70
N PRO A 138 19.64 -8.41 -4.52
CA PRO A 138 19.04 -7.33 -3.75
C PRO A 138 17.79 -6.78 -4.45
N VAL A 139 16.86 -6.24 -3.66
CA VAL A 139 15.77 -5.38 -4.16
C VAL A 139 16.38 -4.20 -4.92
N THR A 140 15.83 -3.88 -6.09
CA THR A 140 16.22 -2.71 -6.89
C THR A 140 15.16 -1.63 -6.76
N VAL A 141 15.53 -0.41 -6.37
CA VAL A 141 14.64 0.75 -6.43
C VAL A 141 14.82 1.45 -7.76
N LEU A 142 13.73 1.63 -8.50
CA LEU A 142 13.62 2.51 -9.66
C LEU A 142 13.06 3.83 -9.17
N TRP A 143 13.75 4.93 -9.45
CA TRP A 143 13.42 6.21 -8.84
C TRP A 143 12.45 7.04 -9.66
N GLY A 144 11.43 7.60 -9.01
CA GLY A 144 10.51 8.57 -9.57
C GLY A 144 11.19 9.88 -9.96
N SER A 145 10.57 10.59 -10.88
CA SER A 145 11.00 11.91 -11.34
C SER A 145 9.91 12.52 -12.23
N ALA A 146 9.99 13.81 -12.54
CA ALA A 146 9.06 14.44 -13.51
C ALA A 146 9.06 13.82 -14.93
N GLY A 147 10.00 12.91 -15.24
CA GLY A 147 10.01 12.12 -16.46
C GLY A 147 9.60 10.65 -16.26
N GLY A 148 9.00 10.34 -15.12
CA GLY A 148 8.68 8.99 -14.68
C GLY A 148 9.85 8.26 -14.02
N LEU A 149 9.79 6.92 -14.01
CA LEU A 149 10.84 6.07 -13.45
C LEU A 149 12.15 6.19 -14.26
N THR A 150 13.25 6.49 -13.55
CA THR A 150 14.58 6.67 -14.15
C THR A 150 15.69 5.98 -13.35
N GLY A 151 16.56 5.25 -14.07
CA GLY A 151 17.67 4.50 -13.48
C GLY A 151 17.23 3.52 -12.39
N GLY A 152 18.17 3.00 -11.62
CA GLY A 152 17.86 2.26 -10.41
C GLY A 152 19.07 2.07 -9.51
N THR A 153 18.80 1.74 -8.26
CA THR A 153 19.81 1.45 -7.25
C THR A 153 19.48 0.15 -6.54
N ALA A 154 20.47 -0.71 -6.31
CA ALA A 154 20.30 -1.91 -5.51
C ALA A 154 20.33 -1.56 -4.03
N LEU A 155 19.43 -2.15 -3.23
CA LEU A 155 19.41 -2.07 -1.78
C LEU A 155 20.15 -3.30 -1.22
N PRO A 156 21.44 -3.21 -0.88
CA PRO A 156 22.24 -4.38 -0.48
C PRO A 156 21.73 -5.04 0.80
N ASP A 157 21.06 -4.29 1.68
CA ASP A 157 20.52 -4.79 2.95
C ASP A 157 19.10 -5.37 2.81
N ALA A 158 18.48 -5.27 1.62
CA ALA A 158 17.21 -5.85 1.23
C ALA A 158 17.46 -7.11 0.38
N THR A 159 17.95 -8.17 1.01
CA THR A 159 18.12 -9.46 0.34
C THR A 159 16.76 -10.16 0.20
N SER A 160 16.63 -11.04 -0.78
CA SER A 160 15.45 -11.91 -0.96
C SER A 160 15.91 -13.35 -1.01
N THR A 161 15.10 -14.25 -0.45
CA THR A 161 15.14 -15.70 -0.74
C THR A 161 14.24 -16.01 -1.95
N ASP A 162 14.17 -17.28 -2.34
CA ASP A 162 13.61 -17.76 -3.60
C ASP A 162 12.12 -17.41 -3.83
N ASP A 163 11.32 -17.21 -2.78
CA ASP A 163 9.87 -16.98 -2.88
C ASP A 163 9.45 -15.51 -2.89
N GLY A 164 10.41 -14.59 -2.70
CA GLY A 164 10.28 -13.16 -2.95
C GLY A 164 9.05 -12.50 -2.32
N ILE A 165 9.15 -12.11 -1.04
CA ILE A 165 8.13 -11.31 -0.36
C ILE A 165 8.70 -9.95 0.05
N LEU A 166 7.94 -8.90 -0.23
CA LEU A 166 8.29 -7.51 -0.01
C LEU A 166 7.03 -6.74 0.38
N ALA A 167 7.12 -5.93 1.44
CA ALA A 167 6.06 -5.01 1.86
C ALA A 167 6.66 -3.63 2.15
N GLY A 168 5.82 -2.60 2.12
CA GLY A 168 6.22 -1.24 2.51
C GLY A 168 5.10 -0.51 3.25
N GLY A 169 5.51 0.36 4.16
CA GLY A 169 4.65 1.14 5.06
C GLY A 169 5.49 2.20 5.77
N ASP A 170 4.89 2.99 6.64
CA ASP A 170 5.58 3.87 7.59
C ASP A 170 5.54 3.21 8.99
N PHE A 171 6.43 2.24 9.24
CA PHE A 171 6.32 1.39 10.43
C PHE A 171 6.84 2.08 11.70
N ASN A 172 7.59 3.18 11.55
CA ASN A 172 8.08 3.98 12.66
C ASN A 172 7.32 5.30 12.86
N GLY A 173 6.36 5.63 11.99
CA GLY A 173 5.51 6.82 12.07
C GLY A 173 6.27 8.13 11.86
N ASP A 174 7.41 8.10 11.16
CA ASP A 174 8.24 9.29 10.91
C ASP A 174 7.90 10.03 9.62
N GLY A 175 6.97 9.49 8.82
CA GLY A 175 6.52 10.06 7.57
C GLY A 175 7.37 9.66 6.35
N HIS A 176 8.39 8.82 6.53
CA HIS A 176 9.17 8.24 5.44
C HIS A 176 8.73 6.79 5.17
N ALA A 177 8.83 6.39 3.90
CA ALA A 177 8.50 5.01 3.55
C ALA A 177 9.61 4.05 3.97
N ASP A 178 9.20 2.95 4.57
CA ASP A 178 10.02 1.81 4.98
C ASP A 178 9.76 0.60 4.08
N LEU A 179 10.66 -0.38 4.15
CA LEU A 179 10.52 -1.67 3.47
C LEU A 179 10.76 -2.84 4.42
N VAL A 180 9.98 -3.91 4.25
CA VAL A 180 10.22 -5.22 4.88
C VAL A 180 10.43 -6.24 3.79
N ALA A 181 11.57 -6.93 3.83
CA ALA A 181 11.91 -8.04 2.96
C ALA A 181 12.17 -9.31 3.78
N GLU A 182 12.09 -10.47 3.15
CA GLU A 182 12.54 -11.72 3.76
C GLU A 182 14.06 -11.73 3.93
N GLY A 183 14.54 -12.11 5.12
CA GLY A 183 15.96 -12.23 5.41
C GLY A 183 16.58 -13.53 4.87
N THR A 184 17.89 -13.68 5.06
CA THR A 184 18.61 -14.89 4.59
C THR A 184 18.49 -16.07 5.56
N GLY A 185 18.08 -15.80 6.81
CA GLY A 185 17.82 -16.83 7.82
C GLY A 185 16.39 -17.38 7.73
N GLU A 186 16.19 -18.61 8.21
CA GLU A 186 14.85 -19.21 8.32
C GLU A 186 13.91 -18.31 9.15
N GLY A 187 12.79 -17.93 8.53
CA GLY A 187 11.77 -17.10 9.16
C GLY A 187 12.26 -15.69 9.55
N GLU A 188 13.41 -15.25 9.01
CA GLU A 188 13.98 -13.92 9.23
C GLU A 188 13.25 -12.88 8.38
N LEU A 189 12.99 -11.70 8.95
CA LEU A 189 12.55 -10.52 8.21
C LEU A 189 13.59 -9.40 8.39
N ARG A 190 13.90 -8.71 7.30
CA ARG A 190 14.75 -7.53 7.28
C ARG A 190 13.87 -6.30 7.12
N VAL A 191 13.88 -5.43 8.13
CA VAL A 191 13.14 -4.17 8.14
C VAL A 191 14.12 -3.03 7.89
N LEU A 192 13.84 -2.22 6.88
CA LEU A 192 14.67 -1.12 6.42
C LEU A 192 13.88 0.17 6.56
N TYR A 193 14.31 1.04 7.46
CA TYR A 193 13.64 2.29 7.75
C TYR A 193 14.15 3.40 6.83
N GLY A 194 13.23 4.13 6.22
CA GLY A 194 13.51 5.27 5.36
C GLY A 194 13.99 6.51 6.13
N PRO A 195 14.32 7.60 5.42
CA PRO A 195 14.39 7.67 3.97
C PRO A 195 15.61 6.91 3.42
N PHE A 196 15.48 6.38 2.21
CA PHE A 196 16.55 5.69 1.50
C PHE A 196 17.41 6.69 0.72
N THR A 197 18.72 6.52 0.75
CA THR A 197 19.63 7.29 -0.11
C THR A 197 19.63 6.74 -1.53
N ARG A 198 19.92 7.59 -2.52
CA ARG A 198 20.12 7.16 -3.92
C ARG A 198 21.32 6.22 -4.11
N GLN A 199 22.17 6.04 -3.08
CA GLN A 199 23.24 5.04 -3.04
C GLN A 199 22.80 3.69 -2.44
N GLY A 200 21.54 3.57 -2.02
CA GLY A 200 20.90 2.32 -1.59
C GLY A 200 20.96 2.04 -0.09
N ALA A 201 21.38 3.02 0.72
CA ALA A 201 21.38 2.88 2.18
C ALA A 201 20.04 3.35 2.78
N ALA A 202 19.48 2.53 3.67
CA ALA A 202 18.38 2.90 4.57
C ALA A 202 18.91 3.81 5.71
N ALA A 203 18.02 4.54 6.39
CA ALA A 203 18.39 5.35 7.54
C ALA A 203 18.75 4.47 8.75
N THR A 204 18.03 3.38 8.96
CA THR A 204 18.31 2.34 9.96
C THR A 204 17.73 1.02 9.50
N ALA A 205 18.23 -0.11 10.04
CA ALA A 205 17.73 -1.43 9.70
C ALA A 205 17.64 -2.32 10.95
N ASN A 206 16.60 -3.15 11.01
CA ASN A 206 16.38 -4.14 12.05
C ASN A 206 16.16 -5.54 11.45
N THR A 207 16.37 -6.56 12.27
CA THR A 207 15.97 -7.94 11.96
C THR A 207 14.86 -8.37 12.91
N LEU A 208 13.82 -8.98 12.36
CA LEU A 208 12.78 -9.67 13.11
C LEU A 208 12.84 -11.17 12.81
N ASN A 209 12.31 -11.99 13.71
CA ASN A 209 12.22 -13.43 13.50
C ASN A 209 10.81 -13.90 13.81
N THR A 210 10.19 -14.55 12.82
CA THR A 210 8.81 -15.06 12.91
C THR A 210 8.66 -16.23 13.89
N GLY A 211 9.77 -16.79 14.38
CA GLY A 211 9.80 -17.99 15.22
C GLY A 211 9.53 -19.28 14.45
N ARG A 212 9.62 -19.24 13.11
CA ARG A 212 9.36 -20.38 12.21
C ARG A 212 10.63 -20.76 11.45
N THR A 213 10.69 -22.01 11.02
CA THR A 213 11.79 -22.57 10.20
C THR A 213 11.54 -22.40 8.69
N PHE A 214 10.62 -21.49 8.32
CA PHE A 214 10.19 -21.21 6.96
C PHE A 214 9.76 -19.73 6.88
N GLY A 215 9.81 -19.16 5.68
CA GLY A 215 9.39 -17.78 5.42
C GLY A 215 7.88 -17.59 5.52
N PRO A 216 7.40 -16.34 5.63
CA PRO A 216 5.97 -16.06 5.44
C PRO A 216 5.52 -16.44 4.02
N THR A 217 4.22 -16.51 3.79
CA THR A 217 3.65 -16.64 2.44
C THR A 217 3.21 -15.30 1.84
N GLU A 218 2.83 -14.35 2.70
CA GLU A 218 2.46 -12.98 2.33
C GLU A 218 2.80 -12.01 3.46
N MET A 219 3.00 -10.74 3.11
CA MET A 219 3.17 -9.62 4.02
C MET A 219 2.27 -8.47 3.60
N VAL A 220 1.43 -7.97 4.52
CA VAL A 220 0.58 -6.79 4.29
C VAL A 220 0.76 -5.78 5.40
N ALA A 221 0.70 -4.50 5.06
CA ALA A 221 0.94 -3.39 5.98
C ALA A 221 -0.22 -2.39 6.01
N GLY A 222 -0.43 -1.78 7.16
CA GLY A 222 -1.41 -0.71 7.38
C GLY A 222 -1.65 -0.43 8.86
N ASP A 223 -2.11 0.77 9.19
CA ASP A 223 -2.37 1.22 10.56
C ASP A 223 -3.65 0.60 11.15
N ILE A 224 -3.57 -0.67 11.57
CA ILE A 224 -4.69 -1.41 12.17
C ILE A 224 -5.04 -0.87 13.55
N ASN A 225 -4.05 -0.29 14.24
CA ASN A 225 -4.21 0.15 15.62
C ASN A 225 -4.46 1.66 15.80
N GLY A 226 -4.43 2.43 14.71
CA GLY A 226 -4.75 3.85 14.67
C GLY A 226 -3.74 4.74 15.41
N ASP A 227 -2.47 4.31 15.52
CA ASP A 227 -1.42 5.10 16.19
C ASP A 227 -0.57 5.94 15.23
N GLY A 228 -0.89 5.90 13.93
CA GLY A 228 -0.21 6.65 12.89
C GLY A 228 1.07 5.99 12.39
N SER A 229 1.46 4.84 12.93
CA SER A 229 2.48 3.97 12.34
C SER A 229 1.79 2.77 11.69
N ASP A 230 2.21 2.40 10.48
CA ASP A 230 1.72 1.17 9.87
C ASP A 230 2.12 -0.05 10.72
N ASP A 231 1.20 -1.00 10.84
CA ASP A 231 1.47 -2.32 11.38
C ASP A 231 1.83 -3.29 10.23
N LEU A 232 2.41 -4.43 10.55
CA LEU A 232 2.68 -5.51 9.60
C LEU A 232 1.91 -6.78 10.01
N VAL A 233 1.29 -7.45 9.04
CA VAL A 233 0.76 -8.80 9.20
C VAL A 233 1.48 -9.74 8.25
N THR A 234 1.93 -10.87 8.77
CA THR A 234 2.54 -11.93 7.96
C THR A 234 1.72 -13.22 8.03
N THR A 235 1.36 -13.78 6.87
CA THR A 235 0.67 -15.08 6.74
C THR A 235 1.68 -16.20 6.51
N HIS A 236 1.29 -17.44 6.79
CA HIS A 236 2.24 -18.55 6.87
C HIS A 236 1.56 -19.86 6.50
N ALA A 237 2.33 -20.77 5.89
CA ALA A 237 1.88 -22.13 5.62
C ALA A 237 3.05 -23.12 5.72
N PHE A 238 2.77 -24.33 6.20
CA PHE A 238 3.71 -25.44 6.28
C PHE A 238 2.99 -26.76 6.09
N GLU A 239 3.61 -27.70 5.36
CA GLU A 239 3.01 -29.02 5.06
C GLU A 239 1.55 -28.91 4.62
N GLU A 240 1.27 -28.05 3.63
CA GLU A 240 -0.06 -27.87 3.03
C GLU A 240 -1.10 -27.22 3.97
N MET A 241 -0.71 -26.78 5.15
CA MET A 241 -1.59 -26.17 6.14
C MET A 241 -1.24 -24.71 6.37
N SER A 242 -2.23 -23.83 6.34
CA SER A 242 -2.12 -22.47 6.87
C SER A 242 -1.84 -22.51 8.36
N GLU A 243 -1.01 -21.58 8.79
CA GLU A 243 -0.56 -21.39 10.16
C GLU A 243 -1.10 -20.06 10.71
N PRO A 244 -1.12 -19.83 12.04
CA PRO A 244 -1.57 -18.56 12.60
C PRO A 244 -0.80 -17.38 12.02
N SER A 245 -1.50 -16.36 11.55
CA SER A 245 -0.84 -15.14 11.08
C SER A 245 -0.18 -14.42 12.26
N LEU A 246 0.85 -13.62 11.97
CA LEU A 246 1.57 -12.82 12.97
C LEU A 246 1.28 -11.34 12.75
N TYR A 247 0.77 -10.67 13.77
CA TYR A 247 0.58 -9.23 13.81
C TYR A 247 1.77 -8.58 14.55
N TRP A 248 2.45 -7.70 13.84
CA TRP A 248 3.61 -6.95 14.29
C TRP A 248 3.19 -5.49 14.43
N LYS A 249 3.07 -5.04 15.68
CA LYS A 249 2.70 -3.66 15.96
C LYS A 249 3.84 -2.71 15.57
N GLY A 250 3.52 -1.69 14.78
CA GLY A 250 4.36 -0.53 14.49
C GLY A 250 4.35 0.47 15.65
N GLY A 251 5.17 1.52 15.51
CA GLY A 251 5.21 2.61 16.48
C GLY A 251 6.52 3.38 16.39
N ALA A 252 6.67 4.47 17.15
CA ALA A 252 7.83 5.39 17.08
C ALA A 252 9.25 4.78 17.17
N SER A 253 9.40 3.49 17.52
CA SER A 253 10.68 2.76 17.53
C SER A 253 10.78 1.71 16.41
N GLY A 254 9.85 1.73 15.46
CA GLY A 254 9.65 0.72 14.44
C GLY A 254 8.81 -0.48 14.89
N LEU A 255 8.76 -1.51 14.03
CA LEU A 255 8.07 -2.77 14.31
C LEU A 255 8.60 -3.44 15.59
N GLY A 256 7.67 -3.80 16.48
CA GLY A 256 7.99 -4.54 17.71
C GLY A 256 8.48 -5.96 17.45
N SER A 257 9.39 -6.47 18.28
CA SER A 257 10.01 -7.80 18.09
C SER A 257 9.19 -8.99 18.61
N ALA A 258 7.99 -8.74 19.15
CA ALA A 258 7.13 -9.75 19.75
C ALA A 258 5.75 -9.70 19.11
N PRO A 259 5.49 -10.51 18.06
CA PRO A 259 4.21 -10.48 17.38
C PRO A 259 3.12 -11.13 18.22
N THR A 260 1.88 -10.72 18.01
CA THR A 260 0.71 -11.48 18.49
C THR A 260 0.21 -12.39 17.37
N ARG A 261 -0.37 -13.52 17.75
CA ARG A 261 -0.98 -14.44 16.78
C ARG A 261 -2.42 -14.01 16.51
N THR A 262 -2.81 -14.05 15.25
CA THR A 262 -4.19 -13.93 14.80
C THR A 262 -4.63 -15.23 14.13
N ASP A 263 -5.76 -15.20 13.44
CA ASP A 263 -6.31 -16.37 12.76
C ASP A 263 -5.37 -16.95 11.69
N HIS A 264 -5.60 -18.21 11.35
CA HIS A 264 -4.97 -18.85 10.19
C HIS A 264 -5.45 -18.18 8.91
N ALA A 265 -4.53 -17.86 8.01
CA ALA A 265 -4.86 -17.21 6.76
C ALA A 265 -4.01 -17.76 5.61
N ALA A 266 -4.62 -17.87 4.43
CA ALA A 266 -3.90 -18.19 3.20
C ALA A 266 -3.39 -16.92 2.49
N SER A 267 -4.14 -15.82 2.61
CA SER A 267 -3.80 -14.50 2.10
C SER A 267 -4.50 -13.42 2.92
N GLY A 268 -4.12 -12.15 2.74
CA GLY A 268 -4.77 -11.04 3.42
C GLY A 268 -4.63 -9.69 2.70
N THR A 269 -5.39 -8.71 3.19
CA THR A 269 -5.28 -7.29 2.83
C THR A 269 -5.76 -6.44 4.01
N ILE A 270 -5.49 -5.14 3.97
CA ILE A 270 -5.83 -4.20 5.05
C ILE A 270 -6.60 -3.01 4.48
N GLY A 271 -7.66 -2.58 5.15
CA GLY A 271 -8.42 -1.37 4.82
C GLY A 271 -9.51 -1.10 5.87
N ASP A 272 -9.85 0.18 6.10
CA ASP A 272 -10.93 0.58 7.02
C ASP A 272 -12.29 0.37 6.35
N VAL A 273 -12.88 -0.83 6.51
CA VAL A 273 -14.11 -1.22 5.80
C VAL A 273 -15.38 -0.80 6.55
N ASP A 274 -15.27 -0.33 7.79
CA ASP A 274 -16.40 0.19 8.57
C ASP A 274 -16.31 1.67 8.97
N LYS A 275 -15.23 2.34 8.56
CA LYS A 275 -14.98 3.77 8.69
C LYS A 275 -14.92 4.23 10.15
N ASP A 276 -14.35 3.39 11.01
CA ASP A 276 -14.19 3.73 12.43
C ASP A 276 -12.83 4.38 12.75
N GLY A 277 -11.98 4.54 11.73
CA GLY A 277 -10.66 5.16 11.84
C GLY A 277 -9.55 4.19 12.24
N TYR A 278 -9.85 2.89 12.36
CA TYR A 278 -8.87 1.82 12.48
C TYR A 278 -8.89 1.01 11.19
N ALA A 279 -7.73 0.70 10.61
CA ALA A 279 -7.73 -0.20 9.47
C ALA A 279 -8.12 -1.62 9.92
N ASP A 280 -8.89 -2.33 9.09
CA ASP A 280 -9.30 -3.70 9.37
C ASP A 280 -8.39 -4.70 8.68
N LEU A 281 -8.17 -5.86 9.29
CA LEU A 281 -7.46 -6.98 8.67
C LEU A 281 -8.49 -7.90 7.98
N ILE A 282 -8.41 -8.01 6.66
CA ILE A 282 -9.25 -8.90 5.86
C ILE A 282 -8.39 -10.09 5.43
N ILE A 283 -8.75 -11.29 5.85
CA ILE A 283 -8.00 -12.51 5.54
C ILE A 283 -8.85 -13.52 4.79
N ARG A 284 -8.20 -14.32 3.94
CA ARG A 284 -8.78 -15.55 3.41
C ARG A 284 -8.59 -16.69 4.40
N THR A 285 -9.70 -17.22 4.92
CA THR A 285 -9.68 -18.42 5.76
C THR A 285 -10.09 -19.63 4.93
N VAL A 286 -9.39 -20.75 5.08
CA VAL A 286 -9.62 -21.95 4.27
C VAL A 286 -10.21 -23.07 5.10
N PRO A 287 -11.22 -23.83 4.61
CA PRO A 287 -11.78 -24.96 5.33
C PRO A 287 -10.70 -25.97 5.78
N GLY A 288 -10.69 -26.30 7.07
CA GLY A 288 -9.70 -27.22 7.64
C GLY A 288 -8.26 -26.72 7.63
N ASN A 289 -8.05 -25.43 7.31
CA ASN A 289 -6.74 -24.78 7.16
C ASN A 289 -5.87 -25.36 6.03
N VAL A 290 -6.39 -26.22 5.16
CA VAL A 290 -5.63 -26.82 4.05
C VAL A 290 -5.48 -25.79 2.93
N VAL A 291 -4.27 -25.52 2.45
CA VAL A 291 -3.95 -24.50 1.43
C VAL A 291 -3.41 -25.07 0.11
N GLU A 292 -3.29 -26.39 0.01
CA GLU A 292 -2.92 -27.10 -1.23
C GLU A 292 -4.00 -28.13 -1.59
N ASN A 293 -4.14 -28.45 -2.89
CA ASN A 293 -5.10 -29.44 -3.39
C ASN A 293 -6.51 -29.17 -2.86
N LEU A 294 -7.13 -28.10 -3.40
CA LEU A 294 -8.30 -27.43 -2.85
C LEU A 294 -9.64 -27.74 -3.58
N PRO A 295 -10.02 -29.01 -3.88
CA PRO A 295 -11.25 -29.32 -4.61
C PRO A 295 -12.53 -29.16 -3.77
N TYR A 296 -12.41 -28.89 -2.46
CA TYR A 296 -13.54 -28.66 -1.54
C TYR A 296 -13.52 -27.23 -0.95
N ASP A 297 -12.71 -26.36 -1.54
CA ASP A 297 -12.52 -25.01 -1.05
C ASP A 297 -13.46 -24.06 -1.79
N HIS A 298 -14.64 -23.84 -1.22
CA HIS A 298 -15.55 -22.79 -1.68
C HIS A 298 -15.03 -21.37 -1.37
N GLY A 299 -14.00 -21.26 -0.52
CA GLY A 299 -13.41 -19.99 -0.12
C GLY A 299 -14.25 -19.18 0.85
N THR A 300 -13.57 -18.37 1.65
CA THR A 300 -14.19 -17.52 2.66
C THR A 300 -13.23 -16.40 3.01
N ILE A 301 -13.76 -15.19 3.16
CA ILE A 301 -13.02 -14.09 3.77
C ILE A 301 -13.54 -13.81 5.18
N LYS A 302 -12.63 -13.41 6.06
CA LYS A 302 -12.94 -12.96 7.40
C LYS A 302 -12.35 -11.59 7.63
N VAL A 303 -13.19 -10.65 8.03
CA VAL A 303 -12.80 -9.32 8.51
C VAL A 303 -12.56 -9.41 10.01
N LEU A 304 -11.36 -9.04 10.45
CA LEU A 304 -10.99 -8.81 11.84
C LEU A 304 -10.91 -7.30 12.03
N TYR A 305 -11.96 -6.74 12.63
CA TYR A 305 -12.08 -5.28 12.73
C TYR A 305 -10.99 -4.68 13.61
N GLY A 306 -10.37 -3.60 13.15
CA GLY A 306 -9.31 -2.88 13.83
C GLY A 306 -9.75 -2.25 15.15
N SER A 307 -8.76 -1.90 15.97
CA SER A 307 -8.96 -1.17 17.22
C SER A 307 -7.61 -0.69 17.75
N ALA A 308 -7.61 0.17 18.77
CA ALA A 308 -6.38 0.56 19.48
C ALA A 308 -5.52 -0.60 20.05
N SER A 309 -6.05 -1.83 20.10
CA SER A 309 -5.31 -3.04 20.52
C SER A 309 -4.83 -3.91 19.35
N GLY A 310 -5.06 -3.49 18.11
CA GLY A 310 -4.81 -4.26 16.89
C GLY A 310 -6.05 -5.02 16.38
N PRO A 311 -5.86 -6.08 15.56
CA PRO A 311 -6.92 -6.85 14.93
C PRO A 311 -7.91 -7.46 15.94
N GLY A 312 -9.21 -7.32 15.67
CA GLY A 312 -10.27 -7.79 16.55
C GLY A 312 -10.37 -9.31 16.63
N ALA A 313 -10.23 -9.86 17.84
CA ALA A 313 -10.40 -11.30 18.08
C ALA A 313 -11.88 -11.74 18.12
N THR A 314 -12.81 -10.83 18.45
CA THR A 314 -14.24 -11.13 18.63
C THR A 314 -15.16 -10.29 17.76
N ARG A 315 -14.82 -9.02 17.53
CA ARG A 315 -15.48 -8.17 16.52
C ARG A 315 -14.96 -8.63 15.16
N THR A 316 -15.69 -9.55 14.53
CA THR A 316 -15.32 -10.13 13.24
C THR A 316 -16.55 -10.32 12.36
N LYS A 317 -16.34 -10.42 11.04
CA LYS A 317 -17.37 -10.74 10.05
C LYS A 317 -16.84 -11.78 9.08
N VAL A 318 -17.63 -12.82 8.81
CA VAL A 318 -17.33 -13.83 7.79
C VAL A 318 -18.20 -13.56 6.56
N ILE A 319 -17.61 -13.67 5.37
CA ILE A 319 -18.25 -13.42 4.08
C ILE A 319 -17.81 -14.52 3.10
N ASP A 320 -18.78 -15.04 2.37
CA ASP A 320 -18.68 -16.02 1.29
C ASP A 320 -19.73 -15.71 0.20
N GLN A 321 -19.80 -16.48 -0.88
CA GLN A 321 -20.77 -16.24 -1.97
C GLN A 321 -22.23 -16.40 -1.52
N ASN A 322 -22.50 -17.20 -0.50
CA ASN A 322 -23.82 -17.32 0.11
C ASN A 322 -24.22 -16.13 0.99
N THR A 323 -23.30 -15.21 1.29
CA THR A 323 -23.60 -14.03 2.09
C THR A 323 -24.51 -13.07 1.32
N ALA A 324 -25.60 -12.64 1.96
CA ALA A 324 -26.59 -11.77 1.33
C ALA A 324 -25.96 -10.50 0.71
N GLY A 325 -26.17 -10.30 -0.58
CA GLY A 325 -25.61 -9.18 -1.34
C GLY A 325 -24.34 -9.51 -2.11
N VAL A 326 -23.69 -10.65 -1.85
CA VAL A 326 -22.60 -11.19 -2.67
C VAL A 326 -23.23 -11.96 -3.85
N PRO A 327 -22.83 -11.68 -5.10
CA PRO A 327 -23.28 -12.47 -6.25
C PRO A 327 -22.77 -13.90 -6.21
N GLY A 328 -23.59 -14.85 -6.68
CA GLY A 328 -23.23 -16.28 -6.79
C GLY A 328 -23.81 -17.14 -5.67
N VAL A 329 -23.32 -18.38 -5.60
CA VAL A 329 -23.56 -19.36 -4.53
C VAL A 329 -22.24 -20.07 -4.27
N ASN A 330 -22.01 -20.61 -3.07
CA ASN A 330 -20.77 -21.35 -2.82
C ASN A 330 -20.74 -22.65 -3.65
N GLU A 331 -19.68 -22.86 -4.41
CA GLU A 331 -19.36 -24.12 -5.06
C GLU A 331 -17.97 -24.62 -4.63
N ASP A 332 -17.82 -25.93 -4.49
CA ASP A 332 -16.57 -26.53 -4.04
C ASP A 332 -15.49 -26.33 -5.12
N GLY A 333 -14.45 -25.55 -4.79
CA GLY A 333 -13.33 -25.27 -5.68
C GLY A 333 -13.22 -23.81 -6.12
N ASP A 334 -14.26 -22.99 -5.93
CA ASP A 334 -14.30 -21.57 -6.35
C ASP A 334 -13.17 -20.74 -5.74
N GLN A 335 -12.77 -21.11 -4.53
CA GLN A 335 -11.72 -20.45 -3.77
C GLN A 335 -11.96 -18.94 -3.55
N PHE A 336 -13.21 -18.53 -3.33
CA PHE A 336 -13.56 -17.16 -2.93
C PHE A 336 -12.54 -16.56 -1.93
N GLY A 337 -11.95 -15.41 -2.28
CA GLY A 337 -10.88 -14.79 -1.49
C GLY A 337 -9.47 -15.15 -1.92
N TYR A 338 -9.27 -15.91 -2.99
CA TYR A 338 -7.95 -16.36 -3.47
C TYR A 338 -6.96 -15.20 -3.59
N SER A 339 -7.41 -14.09 -4.18
CA SER A 339 -6.71 -12.81 -4.16
C SER A 339 -7.60 -11.74 -3.54
N LEU A 340 -6.97 -10.82 -2.79
CA LEU A 340 -7.66 -9.76 -2.07
C LEU A 340 -7.00 -8.42 -2.35
N SER A 341 -7.82 -7.38 -2.46
CA SER A 341 -7.37 -6.00 -2.46
C SER A 341 -8.43 -5.14 -1.78
N ALA A 342 -7.99 -4.15 -1.00
CA ALA A 342 -8.86 -3.20 -0.35
C ALA A 342 -8.52 -1.76 -0.78
N GLY A 343 -9.55 -0.93 -0.88
CA GLY A 343 -9.42 0.51 -1.16
C GLY A 343 -10.76 1.16 -1.46
N ASP A 344 -10.87 2.46 -1.24
CA ASP A 344 -12.08 3.24 -1.56
C ASP A 344 -12.15 3.47 -3.08
N VAL A 345 -12.83 2.57 -3.80
CA VAL A 345 -12.95 2.62 -5.26
C VAL A 345 -14.11 3.50 -5.71
N ASN A 346 -15.07 3.76 -4.81
CA ASN A 346 -16.31 4.47 -5.13
C ASN A 346 -16.34 5.92 -4.58
N GLY A 347 -15.42 6.27 -3.67
CA GLY A 347 -15.23 7.60 -3.09
C GLY A 347 -16.14 7.93 -1.89
N ASP A 348 -16.73 6.93 -1.22
CA ASP A 348 -17.61 7.13 -0.06
C ASP A 348 -16.86 7.14 1.29
N GLY A 349 -15.55 6.90 1.26
CA GLY A 349 -14.67 6.86 2.41
C GLY A 349 -14.75 5.58 3.23
N TYR A 350 -15.35 4.51 2.70
CA TYR A 350 -15.16 3.14 3.19
C TYR A 350 -14.15 2.44 2.28
N ALA A 351 -13.29 1.59 2.84
CA ALA A 351 -12.54 0.67 2.00
C ALA A 351 -13.51 -0.37 1.39
N ASP A 352 -13.53 -0.46 0.06
CA ASP A 352 -14.16 -1.56 -0.67
C ASP A 352 -13.21 -2.77 -0.70
N ILE A 353 -13.76 -3.99 -0.77
CA ILE A 353 -12.98 -5.22 -0.92
C ILE A 353 -13.20 -5.80 -2.31
N ALA A 354 -12.15 -5.90 -3.11
CA ALA A 354 -12.13 -6.69 -4.33
C ALA A 354 -11.70 -8.13 -4.03
N VAL A 355 -12.49 -9.09 -4.50
CA VAL A 355 -12.31 -10.52 -4.20
C VAL A 355 -12.11 -11.32 -5.48
N GLY A 356 -10.99 -12.04 -5.58
CA GLY A 356 -10.73 -13.00 -6.66
C GLY A 356 -11.35 -14.37 -6.40
N ILE A 357 -11.90 -14.96 -7.47
CA ILE A 357 -12.58 -16.27 -7.47
C ILE A 357 -12.13 -17.01 -8.75
N PRO A 358 -10.88 -17.51 -8.81
CA PRO A 358 -10.23 -17.91 -10.07
C PRO A 358 -10.80 -19.17 -10.72
N TYR A 359 -11.60 -19.94 -9.99
CA TYR A 359 -12.14 -21.22 -10.44
C TYR A 359 -13.67 -21.26 -10.47
N GLU A 360 -14.32 -20.11 -10.32
CA GLU A 360 -15.77 -19.96 -10.50
C GLU A 360 -16.18 -20.36 -11.92
N ASP A 361 -17.22 -21.19 -12.03
CA ASP A 361 -17.90 -21.44 -13.29
C ASP A 361 -18.90 -20.30 -13.58
N LEU A 362 -18.58 -19.42 -14.55
CA LEU A 362 -19.43 -18.28 -14.98
C LEU A 362 -20.55 -18.63 -15.97
#